data_AF-A0A2E2ULT2-F1
#
_entry.id   AF-A0A2E2ULT2-F1
#
_cell.length_a   1.000
_cell.length_b   1.000
_cell.length_c   1.000
_cell.angle_alpha   90.00
_cell.angle_beta   90.00
_cell.angle_gamma   90.00
#
_symmetry.space_group_name_H-M   'P 1'
#
loop_
_entity.id
_entity.type
_entity.pdbx_description
1 polymer ?
#
loop_
_entity_poly.entity_id
_entity_poly.type
_entity_poly.pdbx_seq_one_letter_code
_entity_poly.pdbx_strand_id
1 'polypeptide(L)'
;MTKLSPTQVTTGSTKDLWRLGILPIMAVGAFSGLFGIYWDISWHIDKGRDTFFSPPHNLIYLSMGIVLVVTLLGFFRDRQASRFHLRLGRAHLHPGLVITALGTLLVLVFAPADELWHRWFGTDLTLWAPMHLIGVLGLNMLSFGGLVGTWVDRRLTTDPGRQKLLGFVSIFFAATLIGWYGVLLAEYEFVVPAFPTFWHPLLLTGLPVFVLVLIARLNPVPFAATLAATGFTLIRLLLAGWLMISSSVNLAGHSKPAIPFLLLAGIAADLLVKRSPLWLSGLVIGLTCFVTNYLLTLISSVNWHQGALVFGLPSGLVLAVMAAYSGSWVAESLKPKTTVDDA
;
A
#
# COMPACT_ATOMS: atom_id res chain seq x y z
N MET A 1 22.05 -7.26 46.36
CA MET A 1 21.16 -7.05 45.18
C MET A 1 21.07 -5.56 44.92
N THR A 2 21.87 -5.07 43.99
CA THR A 2 22.02 -3.66 43.62
C THR A 2 20.87 -3.26 42.70
N LYS A 3 20.11 -2.23 43.08
CA LYS A 3 19.04 -1.62 42.26
C LYS A 3 19.65 -1.00 41.00
N LEU A 4 19.22 -1.44 39.82
CA LEU A 4 19.53 -0.79 38.55
C LEU A 4 18.71 0.52 38.45
N SER A 5 19.39 1.63 38.18
CA SER A 5 18.76 2.93 37.95
C SER A 5 18.18 3.01 36.53
N PRO A 6 17.03 3.66 36.32
CA PRO A 6 16.41 3.81 35.01
C PRO A 6 16.94 5.06 34.29
N THR A 7 18.25 5.18 34.10
CA THR A 7 18.84 6.25 33.27
C THR A 7 20.18 5.83 32.68
N GLN A 8 20.15 4.81 31.81
CA GLN A 8 21.13 4.72 30.74
C GLN A 8 20.39 4.55 29.42
N VAL A 9 20.01 5.69 28.84
CA VAL A 9 19.80 5.75 27.39
C VAL A 9 21.17 5.51 26.78
N THR A 10 21.46 4.26 26.45
CA THR A 10 22.64 3.89 25.69
C THR A 10 22.61 4.69 24.39
N THR A 11 23.46 5.69 24.29
CA THR A 11 23.83 6.35 23.05
C THR A 11 24.59 5.32 22.20
N GLY A 12 23.84 4.40 21.61
CA GLY A 12 24.37 3.42 20.66
C GLY A 12 25.23 4.07 19.56
N SER A 13 26.06 3.27 18.93
CA SER A 13 26.84 3.68 17.77
C SER A 13 25.93 4.17 16.62
N THR A 14 26.40 5.12 15.81
CA THR A 14 25.71 5.64 14.60
C THR A 14 25.53 4.59 13.49
N LYS A 15 26.01 3.36 13.68
CA LYS A 15 26.00 2.27 12.70
C LYS A 15 25.09 1.09 13.06
N ASP A 16 24.18 1.27 14.01
CA ASP A 16 23.22 0.22 14.37
C ASP A 16 21.98 0.28 13.47
N LEU A 17 21.81 -0.73 12.59
CA LEU A 17 20.61 -0.89 11.75
C LEU A 17 19.31 -0.82 12.57
N TRP A 18 19.36 -1.20 13.85
CA TRP A 18 18.21 -1.18 14.76
C TRP A 18 17.79 0.23 15.19
N ARG A 19 18.64 1.26 15.02
CA ARG A 19 18.27 2.66 15.28
C ARG A 19 17.30 3.23 14.26
N LEU A 20 17.31 2.70 13.03
CA LEU A 20 16.35 3.07 11.99
C LEU A 20 14.92 2.62 12.35
N GLY A 21 14.79 1.69 13.30
CA GLY A 21 13.54 1.05 13.65
C GLY A 21 13.19 -0.11 12.71
N ILE A 22 12.12 -0.82 13.04
CA ILE A 22 11.64 -1.98 12.27
C ILE A 22 10.88 -1.58 10.99
N LEU A 23 10.30 -0.37 10.99
CA LEU A 23 9.39 0.09 9.94
C LEU A 23 10.07 0.30 8.56
N PRO A 24 11.31 0.82 8.46
CA PRO A 24 12.02 0.85 7.19
C PRO A 24 12.31 -0.54 6.61
N ILE A 25 12.61 -1.52 7.46
CA ILE A 25 12.84 -2.91 7.03
C ILE A 25 11.52 -3.53 6.53
N MET A 26 10.42 -3.26 7.24
CA MET A 26 9.08 -3.65 6.81
C MET A 26 8.70 -3.00 5.47
N ALA A 27 9.09 -1.74 5.23
CA ALA A 27 8.90 -1.06 3.96
C ALA A 27 9.65 -1.76 2.81
N VAL A 28 10.88 -2.22 3.03
CA VAL A 28 11.61 -3.06 2.06
C VAL A 28 10.84 -4.36 1.79
N GLY A 29 10.33 -5.03 2.83
CA GLY A 29 9.48 -6.21 2.67
C GLY A 29 8.24 -5.92 1.81
N ALA A 30 7.50 -4.85 2.11
CA ALA A 30 6.31 -4.44 1.34
C ALA A 30 6.65 -4.17 -0.14
N PHE A 31 7.78 -3.50 -0.40
CA PHE A 31 8.26 -3.24 -1.76
C PHE A 31 8.58 -4.51 -2.50
N SER A 32 9.38 -5.41 -1.89
CA SER A 32 9.75 -6.69 -2.50
C SER A 32 8.54 -7.52 -2.85
N GLY A 33 7.49 -7.51 -2.01
CA GLY A 33 6.25 -8.24 -2.27
C GLY A 33 5.50 -7.64 -3.46
N LEU A 34 5.31 -6.32 -3.49
CA LEU A 34 4.61 -5.64 -4.57
C LEU A 34 5.35 -5.84 -5.90
N PHE A 35 6.67 -5.75 -5.85
CA PHE A 35 7.54 -5.97 -6.99
C PHE A 35 7.48 -7.42 -7.48
N GLY A 36 7.55 -8.38 -6.55
CA GLY A 36 7.43 -9.80 -6.83
C GLY A 36 6.10 -10.14 -7.48
N ILE A 37 4.97 -9.63 -6.98
CA ILE A 37 3.63 -9.93 -7.52
C ILE A 37 3.44 -9.42 -8.95
N TYR A 38 3.88 -8.20 -9.26
CA TYR A 38 3.76 -7.71 -10.64
C TYR A 38 4.74 -8.41 -11.59
N TRP A 39 5.88 -8.87 -11.08
CA TRP A 39 6.78 -9.75 -11.83
C TRP A 39 6.14 -11.12 -12.09
N ASP A 40 5.46 -11.67 -11.09
CA ASP A 40 4.72 -12.91 -11.15
C ASP A 40 3.58 -12.87 -12.17
N ILE A 41 2.80 -11.79 -12.18
CA ILE A 41 1.73 -11.58 -13.16
C ILE A 41 2.29 -11.60 -14.60
N SER A 42 3.36 -10.84 -14.86
CA SER A 42 4.04 -10.85 -16.16
C SER A 42 4.55 -12.24 -16.53
N TRP A 43 5.17 -12.93 -15.57
CA TRP A 43 5.67 -14.29 -15.76
C TRP A 43 4.55 -15.26 -16.15
N HIS A 44 3.43 -15.25 -15.43
CA HIS A 44 2.30 -16.14 -15.68
C HIS A 44 1.59 -15.88 -17.00
N ILE A 45 1.45 -14.61 -17.41
CA ILE A 45 0.85 -14.27 -18.71
C ILE A 45 1.67 -14.86 -19.86
N ASP A 46 3.00 -14.75 -19.80
CA ASP A 46 3.85 -15.06 -20.95
C ASP A 46 4.42 -16.48 -20.94
N LYS A 47 4.64 -17.05 -19.76
CA LYS A 47 5.26 -18.37 -19.59
C LYS A 47 4.32 -19.43 -19.02
N GLY A 48 3.14 -19.02 -18.56
CA GLY A 48 2.19 -19.90 -17.89
C GLY A 48 2.56 -20.20 -16.44
N ARG A 49 1.92 -21.23 -15.88
CA ARG A 49 2.12 -21.64 -14.49
C ARG A 49 3.49 -22.27 -14.31
N ASP A 50 4.19 -21.84 -13.27
CA ASP A 50 5.57 -22.19 -12.98
C ASP A 50 5.68 -23.26 -11.89
N THR A 51 6.92 -23.65 -11.58
CA THR A 51 7.23 -24.47 -10.41
C THR A 51 7.12 -23.64 -9.14
N PHE A 52 6.87 -24.29 -7.99
CA PHE A 52 6.82 -23.65 -6.67
C PHE A 52 7.98 -22.65 -6.39
N PHE A 53 9.19 -22.91 -6.89
CA PHE A 53 10.37 -22.04 -6.73
C PHE A 53 10.72 -21.24 -7.99
N SER A 54 9.81 -20.41 -8.48
CA SER A 54 10.14 -19.47 -9.55
C SER A 54 10.86 -18.22 -9.02
N PRO A 55 11.59 -17.50 -9.89
CA PRO A 55 12.21 -16.23 -9.51
C PRO A 55 11.25 -15.20 -8.86
N PRO A 56 10.04 -14.92 -9.41
CA PRO A 56 9.09 -14.04 -8.74
C PRO A 56 8.57 -14.61 -7.41
N HIS A 57 8.21 -15.91 -7.35
CA HIS A 57 7.79 -16.56 -6.10
C HIS A 57 8.84 -16.45 -5.00
N ASN A 58 10.11 -16.67 -5.31
CA ASN A 58 11.21 -16.55 -4.34
C ASN A 58 11.29 -15.14 -3.73
N LEU A 59 11.05 -14.09 -4.53
CA LEU A 59 11.01 -12.72 -4.03
C LEU A 59 9.77 -12.45 -3.17
N ILE A 60 8.62 -13.02 -3.54
CA ILE A 60 7.39 -12.94 -2.73
C ILE A 60 7.58 -13.66 -1.39
N TYR A 61 8.16 -14.86 -1.38
CA TYR A 61 8.46 -15.61 -0.15
C TYR A 61 9.45 -14.86 0.75
N LEU A 62 10.49 -14.26 0.16
CA LEU A 62 11.43 -13.42 0.90
C LEU A 62 10.72 -12.22 1.54
N SER A 63 9.84 -11.54 0.79
CA SER A 63 9.01 -10.45 1.30
C SER A 63 8.16 -10.89 2.50
N MET A 64 7.44 -12.00 2.36
CA MET A 64 6.61 -12.56 3.43
C MET A 64 7.45 -12.90 4.67
N GLY A 65 8.60 -13.54 4.48
CA GLY A 65 9.53 -13.87 5.56
C GLY A 65 10.04 -12.62 6.29
N ILE A 66 10.45 -11.59 5.55
CA ILE A 66 10.88 -10.29 6.13
C ILE A 66 9.75 -9.70 6.96
N VAL A 67 8.54 -9.58 6.40
CA VAL A 67 7.42 -8.92 7.08
C VAL A 67 7.01 -9.70 8.33
N LEU A 68 6.95 -11.03 8.26
CA LEU A 68 6.63 -11.88 9.40
C LEU A 68 7.65 -11.69 10.53
N VAL A 69 8.94 -11.85 10.23
CA VAL A 69 10.02 -11.75 11.22
C VAL A 69 10.05 -10.36 11.83
N VAL A 70 9.97 -9.30 11.01
CA VAL A 70 10.01 -7.90 11.48
C VAL A 70 8.79 -7.57 12.34
N THR A 71 7.61 -8.10 12.01
CA THR A 71 6.39 -7.91 12.81
C THR A 71 6.49 -8.60 14.16
N LEU A 72 6.94 -9.86 14.20
CA LEU A 72 7.18 -10.60 15.44
C LEU A 72 8.21 -9.90 16.32
N LEU A 73 9.35 -9.51 15.74
CA LEU A 73 10.37 -8.72 16.44
C LEU A 73 9.81 -7.41 16.98
N GLY A 74 8.90 -6.77 16.22
CA GLY A 74 8.18 -5.59 16.66
C GLY A 74 7.40 -5.81 17.94
N PHE A 75 6.59 -6.88 18.02
CA PHE A 75 5.86 -7.21 19.26
C PHE A 75 6.79 -7.55 20.44
N PHE A 76 7.91 -8.22 20.19
CA PHE A 76 8.85 -8.54 21.26
C PHE A 76 9.56 -7.31 21.83
N ARG A 77 9.89 -6.35 20.96
CA ARG A 77 10.67 -5.15 21.30
C ARG A 77 9.82 -3.98 21.75
N ASP A 78 8.60 -3.85 21.23
CA ASP A 78 7.72 -2.79 21.65
C ASP A 78 7.17 -3.10 23.05
N ARG A 79 7.75 -2.41 24.03
CA ARG A 79 7.34 -2.46 25.44
C ARG A 79 6.68 -1.16 25.87
N GLN A 80 6.33 -0.30 24.93
CA GLN A 80 5.74 0.99 25.25
C GLN A 80 4.28 0.81 25.66
N ALA A 81 3.86 1.63 26.61
CA ALA A 81 2.47 1.85 26.94
C ALA A 81 2.19 3.33 26.66
N SER A 82 1.46 3.61 25.57
CA SER A 82 1.06 4.97 25.22
C SER A 82 -0.44 5.03 24.93
N ARG A 83 -0.99 6.24 24.88
CA ARG A 83 -2.41 6.47 24.52
C ARG A 83 -2.81 5.92 23.15
N PHE A 84 -1.85 5.59 22.29
CA PHE A 84 -2.11 5.00 20.97
C PHE A 84 -2.11 3.47 20.99
N HIS A 85 -1.57 2.84 22.03
CA HIS A 85 -1.48 1.38 22.09
C HIS A 85 -2.82 0.77 22.48
N LEU A 86 -3.16 -0.33 21.81
CA LEU A 86 -4.33 -1.13 22.14
C LEU A 86 -4.05 -1.90 23.43
N ARG A 87 -4.94 -1.80 24.42
CA ARG A 87 -4.82 -2.54 25.67
C ARG A 87 -5.54 -3.89 25.53
N LEU A 88 -4.80 -4.98 25.65
CA LEU A 88 -5.34 -6.33 25.70
C LEU A 88 -4.88 -7.02 26.99
N GLY A 89 -5.73 -7.00 28.01
CA GLY A 89 -5.37 -7.46 29.35
C GLY A 89 -4.21 -6.63 29.93
N ARG A 90 -3.07 -7.30 30.14
CA ARG A 90 -1.81 -6.67 30.61
C ARG A 90 -0.87 -6.25 29.48
N ALA A 91 -1.16 -6.62 28.24
CA ALA A 91 -0.35 -6.26 27.09
C ALA A 91 -0.80 -4.92 26.49
N HIS A 92 0.19 -4.16 26.00
CA HIS A 92 -0.01 -2.98 25.16
C HIS A 92 0.49 -3.33 23.76
N LEU A 93 -0.40 -3.24 22.77
CA LEU A 93 -0.12 -3.67 21.41
C LEU A 93 -0.05 -2.46 20.48
N HIS A 94 1.04 -2.36 19.72
CA HIS A 94 1.17 -1.33 18.69
C HIS A 94 0.10 -1.54 17.60
N PRO A 95 -0.81 -0.57 17.35
CA PRO A 95 -1.92 -0.76 16.41
C PRO A 95 -1.43 -1.06 14.99
N GLY A 96 -0.36 -0.38 14.54
CA GLY A 96 0.25 -0.66 13.23
C GLY A 96 0.75 -2.11 13.11
N LEU A 97 1.40 -2.65 14.15
CA LEU A 97 1.88 -4.03 14.14
C LEU A 97 0.74 -5.04 14.21
N VAL A 98 -0.34 -4.73 14.93
CA VAL A 98 -1.55 -5.58 14.94
C VAL A 98 -2.17 -5.67 13.55
N ILE A 99 -2.34 -4.54 12.86
CA ILE A 99 -2.88 -4.52 11.49
C ILE A 99 -1.96 -5.30 10.54
N THR A 100 -0.64 -5.08 10.61
CA THR A 100 0.31 -5.81 9.77
C THR A 100 0.33 -7.31 10.09
N ALA A 101 0.20 -7.71 11.36
CA ALA A 101 0.15 -9.11 11.75
C ALA A 101 -1.12 -9.81 11.24
N LEU A 102 -2.27 -9.14 11.31
CA LEU A 102 -3.52 -9.65 10.74
C LEU A 102 -3.40 -9.78 9.22
N GLY A 103 -2.81 -8.80 8.54
CA GLY A 103 -2.54 -8.89 7.10
C GLY A 103 -1.60 -10.05 6.76
N THR A 104 -0.52 -10.21 7.52
CA THR A 104 0.44 -11.31 7.35
C THR A 104 -0.23 -12.66 7.57
N LEU A 105 -1.10 -12.79 8.57
CA LEU A 105 -1.87 -13.99 8.82
C LEU A 105 -2.80 -14.32 7.64
N LEU A 106 -3.48 -13.32 7.07
CA LEU A 106 -4.32 -13.53 5.89
C LEU A 106 -3.50 -14.04 4.71
N VAL A 107 -2.31 -13.48 4.44
CA VAL A 107 -1.45 -13.96 3.34
C VAL A 107 -0.93 -15.38 3.60
N LEU A 108 -0.56 -15.70 4.85
CA LEU A 108 -0.10 -17.04 5.22
C LEU A 108 -1.20 -18.10 5.10
N VAL A 109 -2.45 -17.75 5.42
CA VAL A 109 -3.62 -18.64 5.28
C VAL A 109 -4.06 -18.74 3.82
N PHE A 110 -3.95 -17.63 3.08
CA PHE A 110 -4.31 -17.56 1.66
C PHE A 110 -3.56 -18.59 0.84
N ALA A 111 -2.22 -18.65 0.90
CA ALA A 111 -1.44 -19.52 0.02
C ALA A 111 -1.87 -21.01 0.03
N PRO A 112 -2.03 -21.69 1.19
CA PRO A 112 -2.53 -23.06 1.21
C PRO A 112 -4.04 -23.17 0.87
N ALA A 113 -4.84 -22.14 1.17
CA ALA A 113 -6.25 -22.11 0.82
C ALA A 113 -6.48 -21.95 -0.69
N ASP A 114 -5.63 -21.19 -1.37
CA ASP A 114 -5.61 -20.98 -2.81
C ASP A 114 -5.26 -22.28 -3.55
N GLU A 115 -4.23 -22.99 -3.10
CA GLU A 115 -3.90 -24.33 -3.61
C GLU A 115 -5.06 -25.31 -3.43
N LEU A 116 -5.73 -25.30 -2.27
CA LEU A 116 -6.88 -26.17 -2.04
C LEU A 116 -8.06 -25.79 -2.94
N TRP A 117 -8.31 -24.50 -3.10
CA TRP A 117 -9.32 -23.98 -4.02
C TRP A 117 -9.07 -24.49 -5.43
N HIS A 118 -7.82 -24.43 -5.90
CA HIS A 118 -7.46 -24.92 -7.22
C HIS A 118 -7.66 -26.43 -7.41
N ARG A 119 -7.45 -27.22 -6.36
CA ARG A 119 -7.71 -28.67 -6.40
C ARG A 119 -9.19 -28.99 -6.52
N TRP A 120 -10.06 -28.14 -5.99
CA TRP A 120 -11.51 -28.36 -5.98
C TRP A 120 -12.22 -27.76 -7.19
N PHE A 121 -11.83 -26.56 -7.61
CA PHE A 121 -12.55 -25.78 -8.62
C PHE A 121 -11.77 -25.58 -9.92
N GLY A 122 -10.51 -26.01 -9.95
CA GLY A 122 -9.62 -25.79 -11.09
C GLY A 122 -8.77 -24.53 -10.93
N THR A 123 -7.86 -24.34 -11.89
CA THR A 123 -6.93 -23.19 -11.85
C THR A 123 -7.64 -21.92 -12.29
N ASP A 124 -7.68 -20.92 -11.42
CA ASP A 124 -8.17 -19.59 -11.77
C ASP A 124 -7.04 -18.77 -12.41
N LEU A 125 -7.34 -18.08 -13.51
CA LEU A 125 -6.40 -17.18 -14.18
C LEU A 125 -6.57 -15.71 -13.76
N THR A 126 -7.60 -15.42 -12.96
CA THR A 126 -8.00 -14.06 -12.60
C THR A 126 -7.55 -13.69 -11.21
N LEU A 127 -6.97 -12.50 -11.05
CA LEU A 127 -6.65 -11.85 -9.78
C LEU A 127 -7.88 -11.56 -8.91
N TRP A 128 -9.07 -11.65 -9.49
CA TRP A 128 -10.34 -11.44 -8.81
C TRP A 128 -10.93 -12.73 -8.23
N ALA A 129 -10.21 -13.85 -8.33
CA ALA A 129 -10.59 -15.09 -7.66
C ALA A 129 -10.70 -14.86 -6.14
N PRO A 130 -11.64 -15.51 -5.43
CA PRO A 130 -11.91 -15.24 -4.02
C PRO A 130 -10.67 -15.32 -3.13
N MET A 131 -9.80 -16.30 -3.37
CA MET A 131 -8.56 -16.47 -2.61
C MET A 131 -7.57 -15.34 -2.91
N HIS A 132 -7.36 -14.98 -4.18
CA HIS A 132 -6.54 -13.83 -4.56
C HIS A 132 -7.00 -12.52 -3.88
N LEU A 133 -8.31 -12.29 -3.78
CA LEU A 133 -8.86 -11.11 -3.10
C LEU A 133 -8.54 -11.09 -1.60
N ILE A 134 -8.50 -12.26 -0.93
CA ILE A 134 -8.06 -12.38 0.47
C ILE A 134 -6.56 -12.07 0.58
N GLY A 135 -5.74 -12.58 -0.35
CA GLY A 135 -4.31 -12.26 -0.42
C GLY A 135 -4.06 -10.76 -0.62
N VAL A 136 -4.74 -10.14 -1.58
CA VAL A 136 -4.68 -8.69 -1.83
C VAL A 136 -5.13 -7.89 -0.62
N LEU A 137 -6.18 -8.31 0.09
CA LEU A 137 -6.59 -7.68 1.35
C LEU A 137 -5.47 -7.75 2.39
N GLY A 138 -4.84 -8.91 2.58
CA GLY A 138 -3.73 -9.08 3.53
C GLY A 138 -2.54 -8.17 3.22
N LEU A 139 -2.19 -8.03 1.94
CA LEU A 139 -1.11 -7.16 1.46
C LEU A 139 -1.44 -5.67 1.62
N ASN A 140 -2.70 -5.28 1.39
CA ASN A 140 -3.17 -3.92 1.70
C ASN A 140 -3.10 -3.62 3.20
N MET A 141 -3.51 -4.57 4.05
CA MET A 141 -3.40 -4.44 5.51
C MET A 141 -1.95 -4.29 5.96
N LEU A 142 -1.00 -4.97 5.33
CA LEU A 142 0.43 -4.82 5.61
C LEU A 142 0.90 -3.37 5.41
N SER A 143 0.69 -2.79 4.22
CA SER A 143 1.10 -1.41 3.93
C SER A 143 0.31 -0.38 4.76
N PHE A 144 -0.98 -0.62 5.01
CA PHE A 144 -1.78 0.23 5.88
C PHE A 144 -1.30 0.18 7.34
N GLY A 145 -0.98 -1.00 7.86
CA GLY A 145 -0.39 -1.20 9.19
C GLY A 145 0.97 -0.53 9.33
N GLY A 146 1.80 -0.58 8.27
CA GLY A 146 3.05 0.18 8.20
C GLY A 146 2.84 1.70 8.27
N LEU A 147 1.86 2.23 7.54
CA LEU A 147 1.49 3.66 7.56
C LEU A 147 0.99 4.11 8.94
N VAL A 148 0.09 3.32 9.57
CA VAL A 148 -0.36 3.56 10.95
C VAL A 148 0.83 3.47 11.92
N GLY A 149 1.68 2.47 11.70
CA GLY A 149 2.96 2.23 12.37
C GLY A 149 3.81 3.48 12.46
N THR A 150 4.18 4.02 11.29
CA THR A 150 5.03 5.20 11.16
C THR A 150 4.37 6.45 11.70
N TRP A 151 3.05 6.57 11.59
CA TRP A 151 2.31 7.70 12.15
C TRP A 151 2.38 7.71 13.69
N VAL A 152 2.13 6.57 14.35
CA VAL A 152 2.19 6.44 15.81
C VAL A 152 3.62 6.65 16.32
N ASP A 153 4.60 5.93 15.77
CA ASP A 153 6.01 6.03 16.19
C ASP A 153 6.54 7.46 16.08
N ARG A 154 6.11 8.17 15.04
CA ARG A 154 6.52 9.56 14.83
C ARG A 154 5.96 10.51 15.89
N ARG A 155 4.78 10.22 16.44
CA ARG A 155 4.18 11.00 17.53
C ARG A 155 4.77 10.67 18.89
N LEU A 156 5.40 9.50 19.03
CA LEU A 156 6.03 9.05 20.27
C LEU A 156 7.50 9.48 20.36
N THR A 157 8.19 9.63 19.24
CA THR A 157 9.59 10.08 19.23
C THR A 157 9.74 11.59 19.34
N THR A 158 10.70 12.04 20.15
CA THR A 158 11.12 13.45 20.28
C THR A 158 12.29 13.81 19.36
N ASP A 159 13.01 12.81 18.84
CA ASP A 159 14.14 13.03 17.92
C ASP A 159 13.67 13.56 16.55
N PRO A 160 14.06 14.79 16.15
CA PRO A 160 13.69 15.37 14.86
C PRO A 160 14.16 14.55 13.65
N GLY A 161 15.33 13.91 13.74
CA GLY A 161 15.87 13.07 12.67
C GLY A 161 14.98 11.85 12.43
N ARG A 162 14.60 11.17 13.50
CA ARG A 162 13.66 10.04 13.45
C ARG A 162 12.26 10.47 13.01
N GLN A 163 11.77 11.64 13.43
CA GLN A 163 10.48 12.16 12.95
C GLN A 163 10.49 12.38 11.44
N LYS A 164 11.58 12.94 10.89
CA LYS A 164 11.75 13.14 9.44
C LYS A 164 11.78 11.81 8.70
N LEU A 165 12.58 10.84 9.18
CA LEU A 165 12.67 9.50 8.61
C LEU A 165 11.28 8.83 8.55
N LEU A 166 10.57 8.76 9.68
CA LEU A 166 9.24 8.15 9.75
C LEU A 166 8.21 8.89 8.88
N GLY A 167 8.38 10.20 8.69
CA GLY A 167 7.59 10.97 7.73
C GLY A 167 7.73 10.43 6.31
N PHE A 168 8.96 10.22 5.83
CA PHE A 168 9.22 9.64 4.50
C PHE A 168 8.84 8.16 4.40
N VAL A 169 9.05 7.37 5.46
CA VAL A 169 8.59 5.96 5.49
C VAL A 169 7.06 5.90 5.43
N SER A 170 6.34 6.86 6.03
CA SER A 170 4.88 6.97 5.89
C SER A 170 4.47 7.23 4.43
N ILE A 171 5.19 8.10 3.72
CA ILE A 171 4.97 8.33 2.28
C ILE A 171 5.21 7.05 1.48
N PHE A 172 6.25 6.29 1.83
CA PHE A 172 6.54 5.02 1.18
C PHE A 172 5.43 3.99 1.37
N PHE A 173 4.91 3.85 2.60
CA PHE A 173 3.77 2.97 2.85
C PHE A 173 2.49 3.45 2.15
N ALA A 174 2.26 4.76 2.04
CA ALA A 174 1.17 5.30 1.23
C ALA A 174 1.32 4.94 -0.26
N ALA A 175 2.52 5.10 -0.82
CA ALA A 175 2.81 4.74 -2.21
C ALA A 175 2.63 3.24 -2.49
N THR A 176 3.12 2.37 -1.61
CA THR A 176 2.92 0.91 -1.75
C THR A 176 1.47 0.49 -1.51
N LEU A 177 0.73 1.17 -0.63
CA LEU A 177 -0.70 0.94 -0.45
C LEU A 177 -1.50 1.27 -1.72
N ILE A 178 -1.18 2.37 -2.41
CA ILE A 178 -1.73 2.65 -3.74
C ILE A 178 -1.34 1.54 -4.73
N GLY A 179 -0.09 1.06 -4.65
CA GLY A 179 0.40 -0.09 -5.42
C GLY A 179 -0.42 -1.35 -5.23
N TRP A 180 -0.77 -1.69 -3.98
CA TRP A 180 -1.56 -2.87 -3.67
C TRP A 180 -3.02 -2.78 -4.13
N TYR A 181 -3.63 -1.60 -4.09
CA TYR A 181 -4.91 -1.39 -4.78
C TYR A 181 -4.77 -1.54 -6.30
N GLY A 182 -3.64 -1.12 -6.86
CA GLY A 182 -3.31 -1.29 -8.27
C GLY A 182 -3.27 -2.75 -8.74
N VAL A 183 -3.00 -3.71 -7.84
CA VAL A 183 -3.04 -5.14 -8.19
C VAL A 183 -4.44 -5.57 -8.65
N LEU A 184 -5.52 -4.99 -8.10
CA LEU A 184 -6.88 -5.23 -8.57
C LEU A 184 -7.10 -4.75 -10.02
N LEU A 185 -6.29 -3.78 -10.45
CA LEU A 185 -6.33 -3.22 -11.80
C LEU A 185 -5.38 -3.92 -12.77
N ALA A 186 -4.48 -4.79 -12.28
CA ALA A 186 -3.37 -5.29 -13.06
C ALA A 186 -3.83 -6.06 -14.30
N GLU A 187 -4.91 -6.86 -14.25
CA GLU A 187 -5.45 -7.53 -15.45
C GLU A 187 -5.78 -6.55 -16.58
N TYR A 188 -6.30 -5.37 -16.25
CA TYR A 188 -6.60 -4.33 -17.23
C TYR A 188 -5.34 -3.63 -17.72
N GLU A 189 -4.38 -3.40 -16.83
CA GLU A 189 -3.09 -2.78 -17.15
C GLU A 189 -2.24 -3.67 -18.07
N PHE A 190 -2.32 -4.99 -17.91
CA PHE A 190 -1.67 -5.98 -18.78
C PHE A 190 -2.53 -6.39 -19.99
N VAL A 191 -3.73 -5.82 -20.14
CA VAL A 191 -4.64 -6.06 -21.28
C VAL A 191 -5.09 -7.53 -21.39
N VAL A 192 -5.29 -8.17 -20.23
CA VAL A 192 -5.86 -9.52 -20.08
C VAL A 192 -7.09 -9.55 -19.15
N PRO A 193 -8.06 -8.62 -19.29
CA PRO A 193 -9.17 -8.52 -18.35
C PRO A 193 -10.10 -9.74 -18.40
N ALA A 194 -10.32 -10.40 -17.25
CA ALA A 194 -11.32 -11.46 -17.13
C ALA A 194 -12.75 -10.91 -16.88
N PHE A 195 -12.85 -9.69 -16.37
CA PHE A 195 -14.10 -9.01 -16.02
C PHE A 195 -14.37 -7.80 -16.91
N PRO A 196 -15.63 -7.30 -16.96
CA PRO A 196 -15.97 -6.12 -17.75
C PRO A 196 -15.02 -4.93 -17.57
N THR A 197 -14.63 -4.30 -18.67
CA THR A 197 -13.61 -3.23 -18.71
C THR A 197 -14.02 -1.95 -17.97
N PHE A 198 -15.32 -1.75 -17.66
CA PHE A 198 -15.79 -0.58 -16.91
C PHE A 198 -15.27 -0.53 -15.46
N TRP A 199 -14.87 -1.67 -14.90
CA TRP A 199 -14.27 -1.73 -13.57
C TRP A 199 -12.94 -0.98 -13.49
N HIS A 200 -12.17 -0.95 -14.58
CA HIS A 200 -10.88 -0.28 -14.61
C HIS A 200 -10.99 1.24 -14.36
N PRO A 201 -11.72 2.03 -15.17
CA PRO A 201 -11.90 3.46 -14.89
C PRO A 201 -12.61 3.71 -13.56
N LEU A 202 -13.56 2.86 -13.14
CA LEU A 202 -14.27 3.01 -11.86
C LEU A 202 -13.30 2.96 -10.69
N LEU A 203 -12.55 1.86 -10.57
CA LEU A 203 -11.65 1.61 -9.45
C LEU A 203 -10.45 2.56 -9.46
N LEU A 204 -9.91 2.87 -10.64
CA LEU A 204 -8.80 3.81 -10.80
C LEU A 204 -9.19 5.26 -10.41
N THR A 205 -10.42 5.66 -10.70
CA THR A 205 -10.96 6.98 -10.31
C THR A 205 -11.17 7.06 -8.80
N GLY A 206 -11.63 5.98 -8.18
CA GLY A 206 -12.08 5.99 -6.78
C GLY A 206 -11.04 5.59 -5.74
N LEU A 207 -10.37 4.43 -5.90
CA LEU A 207 -9.55 3.83 -4.85
C LEU A 207 -8.34 4.69 -4.42
N PRO A 208 -7.55 5.29 -5.34
CA PRO A 208 -6.39 6.10 -4.94
C PRO A 208 -6.77 7.29 -4.06
N VAL A 209 -7.99 7.83 -4.21
CA VAL A 209 -8.48 9.00 -3.47
C VAL A 209 -8.45 8.75 -1.95
N PHE A 210 -8.74 7.53 -1.51
CA PHE A 210 -8.66 7.17 -0.09
C PHE A 210 -7.27 7.46 0.49
N VAL A 211 -6.22 6.95 -0.17
CA VAL A 211 -4.83 7.10 0.31
C VAL A 211 -4.35 8.54 0.18
N LEU A 212 -4.66 9.20 -0.94
CA LEU A 212 -4.26 10.59 -1.18
C LEU A 212 -4.89 11.54 -0.15
N VAL A 213 -6.17 11.38 0.16
CA VAL A 213 -6.84 12.18 1.19
C VAL A 213 -6.32 11.85 2.59
N LEU A 214 -6.16 10.56 2.91
CA LEU A 214 -5.59 10.11 4.18
C LEU A 214 -4.22 10.76 4.43
N ILE A 215 -3.28 10.61 3.48
CA ILE A 215 -1.92 11.10 3.68
C ILE A 215 -1.83 12.64 3.65
N ALA A 216 -2.68 13.33 2.87
CA ALA A 216 -2.79 14.80 2.90
C ALA A 216 -3.31 15.31 4.26
N ARG A 217 -4.26 14.60 4.89
CA ARG A 217 -4.81 14.92 6.22
C ARG A 217 -3.83 14.62 7.34
N LEU A 218 -3.08 13.52 7.25
CA LEU A 218 -2.02 13.17 8.20
C LEU A 218 -0.83 14.13 8.07
N ASN A 219 -0.57 14.62 6.85
CA ASN A 219 0.46 15.60 6.51
C ASN A 219 1.83 15.28 7.13
N PRO A 220 2.39 14.08 6.91
CA PRO A 220 3.66 13.75 7.52
C PRO A 220 4.79 14.66 7.01
N VAL A 221 4.77 15.04 5.75
CA VAL A 221 5.70 16.00 5.17
C VAL A 221 4.90 16.97 4.31
N PRO A 222 5.43 18.16 3.98
CA PRO A 222 4.79 19.02 2.99
C PRO A 222 4.54 18.25 1.69
N PHE A 223 3.38 18.47 1.08
CA PHE A 223 2.96 17.82 -0.16
C PHE A 223 2.94 16.28 -0.10
N ALA A 224 2.47 15.74 1.02
CA ALA A 224 2.48 14.31 1.29
C ALA A 224 1.72 13.50 0.24
N ALA A 225 0.58 13.97 -0.27
CA ALA A 225 -0.19 13.24 -1.27
C ALA A 225 0.51 13.25 -2.63
N THR A 226 1.08 14.38 -3.02
CA THR A 226 1.92 14.50 -4.22
C THR A 226 3.12 13.56 -4.14
N LEU A 227 3.82 13.53 -3.01
CA LEU A 227 4.96 12.64 -2.83
C LEU A 227 4.56 11.15 -2.84
N ALA A 228 3.40 10.80 -2.27
CA ALA A 228 2.88 9.42 -2.33
C ALA A 228 2.52 9.01 -3.76
N ALA A 229 1.84 9.89 -4.51
CA ALA A 229 1.53 9.67 -5.92
C ALA A 229 2.80 9.52 -6.77
N THR A 230 3.80 10.38 -6.57
CA THR A 230 5.11 10.28 -7.23
C THR A 230 5.82 8.98 -6.84
N GLY A 231 5.83 8.63 -5.55
CA GLY A 231 6.42 7.39 -5.06
C GLY A 231 5.81 6.16 -5.71
N PHE A 232 4.47 6.13 -5.85
CA PHE A 232 3.77 5.08 -6.58
C PHE A 232 4.23 5.01 -8.04
N THR A 233 4.23 6.14 -8.76
CA THR A 233 4.68 6.18 -10.16
C THR A 233 6.12 5.71 -10.30
N LEU A 234 7.03 6.12 -9.41
CA LEU A 234 8.42 5.69 -9.43
C LEU A 234 8.57 4.19 -9.16
N ILE A 235 7.84 3.64 -8.18
CA ILE A 235 7.81 2.19 -7.91
C ILE A 235 7.36 1.43 -9.17
N ARG A 236 6.32 1.90 -9.84
CA ARG A 236 5.77 1.29 -11.06
C ARG A 236 6.72 1.41 -12.25
N LEU A 237 7.42 2.54 -12.40
CA LEU A 237 8.45 2.73 -13.43
C LEU A 237 9.66 1.83 -13.19
N LEU A 238 10.13 1.70 -11.94
CA LEU A 238 11.20 0.78 -11.58
C LEU A 238 10.80 -0.66 -11.89
N LEU A 239 9.55 -1.02 -11.62
CA LEU A 239 9.02 -2.34 -11.96
C LEU A 239 8.98 -2.57 -13.47
N ALA A 240 8.45 -1.63 -14.25
CA ALA A 240 8.41 -1.76 -15.70
C ALA A 240 9.82 -1.83 -16.30
N GLY A 241 10.75 -1.02 -15.80
CA GLY A 241 12.17 -1.09 -16.16
C GLY A 241 12.79 -2.44 -15.83
N TRP A 242 12.49 -3.01 -14.66
CA TRP A 242 12.90 -4.37 -14.31
C TRP A 242 12.33 -5.41 -15.27
N LEU A 243 11.03 -5.35 -15.59
CA LEU A 243 10.41 -6.27 -16.56
C LEU A 243 11.07 -6.18 -17.93
N MET A 244 11.45 -4.97 -18.37
CA MET A 244 12.20 -4.79 -19.62
C MET A 244 13.57 -5.45 -19.59
N ILE A 245 14.33 -5.26 -18.50
CA ILE A 245 15.67 -5.84 -18.36
C ILE A 245 15.58 -7.36 -18.21
N SER A 246 14.72 -7.85 -17.32
CA SER A 246 14.54 -9.28 -17.06
C SER A 246 14.00 -10.03 -18.27
N SER A 247 13.17 -9.41 -19.11
CA SER A 247 12.74 -9.97 -20.40
C SER A 247 13.94 -10.28 -21.32
N SER A 248 14.96 -9.41 -21.35
CA SER A 248 16.15 -9.62 -22.20
C SER A 248 17.00 -10.83 -21.82
N VAL A 249 16.86 -11.32 -20.58
CA VAL A 249 17.58 -12.50 -20.05
C VAL A 249 16.62 -13.66 -19.76
N ASN A 250 15.43 -13.66 -20.35
CA ASN A 250 14.39 -14.66 -20.17
C ASN A 250 14.03 -14.91 -18.69
N LEU A 251 14.08 -13.86 -17.86
CA LEU A 251 13.62 -13.85 -16.47
C LEU A 251 12.27 -13.14 -16.29
N ALA A 252 11.71 -12.52 -17.32
CA ALA A 252 10.31 -12.13 -17.42
C ALA A 252 9.86 -12.38 -18.86
N GLY A 253 8.56 -12.36 -19.12
CA GLY A 253 8.08 -12.34 -20.49
C GLY A 253 8.04 -10.94 -21.08
N HIS A 254 7.26 -10.75 -22.15
CA HIS A 254 7.17 -9.47 -22.86
C HIS A 254 6.07 -8.56 -22.33
N SER A 255 5.10 -9.11 -21.60
CA SER A 255 3.93 -8.41 -21.07
C SER A 255 4.34 -7.43 -19.99
N LYS A 256 3.86 -6.18 -20.13
CA LYS A 256 4.19 -5.06 -19.25
C LYS A 256 2.90 -4.31 -18.93
N PRO A 257 2.71 -3.89 -17.67
CA PRO A 257 1.49 -3.18 -17.32
C PRO A 257 1.57 -1.72 -17.78
N ALA A 258 0.43 -1.16 -18.16
CA ALA A 258 0.26 0.28 -18.15
C ALA A 258 0.52 0.83 -16.74
N ILE A 259 1.12 2.02 -16.66
CA ILE A 259 1.45 2.66 -15.39
C ILE A 259 0.49 3.84 -15.17
N PRO A 260 -0.41 3.74 -14.19
CA PRO A 260 -1.30 4.85 -13.91
C PRO A 260 -0.54 6.10 -13.48
N PHE A 261 -0.97 7.26 -13.96
CA PHE A 261 -0.36 8.54 -13.61
C PHE A 261 -1.22 9.28 -12.59
N LEU A 262 -0.71 9.43 -11.36
CA LEU A 262 -1.47 10.00 -10.23
C LEU A 262 -0.93 11.34 -9.74
N LEU A 263 0.10 11.89 -10.37
CA LEU A 263 0.80 13.09 -9.88
C LEU A 263 -0.14 14.29 -9.70
N LEU A 264 -0.96 14.59 -10.71
CA LEU A 264 -1.90 15.70 -10.65
C LEU A 264 -2.99 15.48 -9.58
N ALA A 265 -3.40 14.23 -9.35
CA ALA A 265 -4.36 13.90 -8.30
C ALA A 265 -3.74 14.11 -6.90
N GLY A 266 -2.46 13.79 -6.73
CA GLY A 266 -1.71 14.12 -5.51
C GLY A 266 -1.62 15.62 -5.25
N ILE A 267 -1.35 16.42 -6.29
CA ILE A 267 -1.34 17.89 -6.19
C ILE A 267 -2.73 18.40 -5.80
N ALA A 268 -3.78 17.92 -6.47
CA ALA A 268 -5.16 18.28 -6.13
C ALA A 268 -5.49 17.95 -4.67
N ALA A 269 -5.06 16.80 -4.17
CA ALA A 269 -5.29 16.40 -2.78
C ALA A 269 -4.60 17.34 -1.78
N ASP A 270 -3.32 17.66 -2.00
CA ASP A 270 -2.58 18.58 -1.10
C ASP A 270 -3.15 20.00 -1.11
N LEU A 271 -3.72 20.45 -2.23
CA LEU A 271 -4.33 21.78 -2.36
C LEU A 271 -5.73 21.88 -1.74
N LEU A 272 -6.58 20.87 -1.95
CA LEU A 272 -8.02 20.95 -1.69
C LEU A 272 -8.43 20.39 -0.32
N VAL A 273 -7.83 19.29 0.12
CA VAL A 273 -8.35 18.50 1.27
C VAL A 273 -8.48 19.31 2.56
N LYS A 274 -7.63 20.33 2.75
CA LYS A 274 -7.67 21.22 3.92
C LYS A 274 -8.47 22.51 3.72
N ARG A 275 -8.83 22.84 2.47
CA ARG A 275 -9.41 24.14 2.06
C ARG A 275 -10.82 24.04 1.48
N SER A 276 -11.30 22.84 1.21
CA SER A 276 -12.56 22.60 0.52
C SER A 276 -13.37 21.48 1.19
N PRO A 277 -14.69 21.43 0.98
CA PRO A 277 -15.51 20.30 1.40
C PRO A 277 -14.99 18.96 0.85
N LEU A 278 -15.19 17.87 1.60
CA LEU A 278 -14.68 16.55 1.23
C LEU A 278 -15.32 15.99 -0.05
N TRP A 279 -16.61 16.27 -0.30
CA TRP A 279 -17.26 15.87 -1.55
C TRP A 279 -16.59 16.53 -2.77
N LEU A 280 -16.28 17.83 -2.69
CA LEU A 280 -15.61 18.55 -3.78
C LEU A 280 -14.17 18.07 -3.94
N SER A 281 -13.46 17.87 -2.84
CA SER A 281 -12.09 17.32 -2.86
C SER A 281 -12.08 15.94 -3.52
N GLY A 282 -12.98 15.05 -3.14
CA GLY A 282 -13.11 13.71 -3.72
C GLY A 282 -13.43 13.74 -5.20
N LEU A 283 -14.38 14.58 -5.63
CA LEU A 283 -14.72 14.74 -7.05
C LEU A 283 -13.52 15.22 -7.88
N VAL A 284 -12.81 16.26 -7.42
CA VAL A 284 -11.69 16.83 -8.19
C VAL A 284 -10.49 15.88 -8.23
N ILE A 285 -10.14 15.25 -7.11
CA ILE A 285 -9.04 14.27 -7.07
C ILE A 285 -9.39 13.08 -7.98
N GLY A 286 -10.60 12.53 -7.87
CA GLY A 286 -11.07 11.42 -8.71
C GLY A 286 -11.11 11.78 -10.18
N LEU A 287 -11.68 12.93 -10.54
CA LEU A 287 -11.71 13.40 -11.93
C LEU A 287 -10.30 13.59 -12.49
N THR A 288 -9.36 14.05 -11.66
CA THR A 288 -7.97 14.19 -12.07
C THR A 288 -7.32 12.83 -12.32
N CYS A 289 -7.56 11.83 -11.45
CA CYS A 289 -7.17 10.43 -11.71
C CYS A 289 -7.76 9.94 -13.04
N PHE A 290 -9.06 10.14 -13.27
CA PHE A 290 -9.71 9.69 -14.49
C PHE A 290 -9.11 10.34 -15.74
N VAL A 291 -9.05 11.67 -15.79
CA VAL A 291 -8.61 12.43 -16.97
C VAL A 291 -7.17 12.11 -17.33
N THR A 292 -6.27 12.09 -16.34
CA THR A 292 -4.86 11.76 -16.58
C THR A 292 -4.67 10.35 -17.15
N ASN A 293 -5.44 9.39 -16.66
CA ASN A 293 -5.35 8.01 -17.14
C ASN A 293 -6.13 7.75 -18.43
N TYR A 294 -7.21 8.48 -18.67
CA TYR A 294 -7.87 8.49 -19.99
C TYR A 294 -6.90 8.98 -21.06
N LEU A 295 -6.13 10.04 -20.82
CA LEU A 295 -5.10 10.49 -21.76
C LEU A 295 -4.03 9.44 -22.01
N LEU A 296 -3.65 8.65 -21.00
CA LEU A 296 -2.74 7.51 -21.18
C LEU A 296 -3.33 6.40 -22.05
N THR A 297 -4.64 6.15 -21.98
CA THR A 297 -5.30 5.16 -22.86
C THR A 297 -5.17 5.53 -24.34
N LEU A 298 -5.02 6.81 -24.69
CA LEU A 298 -4.85 7.27 -26.07
C LEU A 298 -3.49 6.87 -26.68
N ILE A 299 -2.50 6.55 -25.84
CA ILE A 299 -1.12 6.23 -26.25
C ILE A 299 -0.64 4.87 -25.73
N SER A 300 -1.53 4.07 -25.13
CA SER A 300 -1.23 2.73 -24.62
C SER A 300 -2.18 1.69 -25.21
N SER A 301 -1.92 0.41 -24.93
CA SER A 301 -2.78 -0.71 -25.34
C SER A 301 -4.05 -0.84 -24.51
N VAL A 302 -4.17 -0.11 -23.39
CA VAL A 302 -5.38 -0.10 -22.56
C VAL A 302 -6.47 0.68 -23.28
N ASN A 303 -7.63 0.05 -23.48
CA ASN A 303 -8.75 0.67 -24.18
C ASN A 303 -9.98 0.81 -23.27
N TRP A 304 -10.45 2.05 -23.09
CA TRP A 304 -11.73 2.35 -22.46
C TRP A 304 -12.78 2.66 -23.54
N HIS A 305 -13.52 1.64 -23.96
CA HIS A 305 -14.62 1.84 -24.89
C HIS A 305 -15.75 2.67 -24.27
N GLN A 306 -16.66 3.20 -25.10
CA GLN A 306 -17.72 4.11 -24.66
C GLN A 306 -18.53 3.59 -23.46
N GLY A 307 -18.91 2.30 -23.45
CA GLY A 307 -19.60 1.70 -22.31
C GLY A 307 -18.79 1.75 -20.99
N ALA A 308 -17.47 1.56 -21.04
CA ALA A 308 -16.60 1.65 -19.88
C ALA A 308 -16.56 3.07 -19.31
N LEU A 309 -16.63 4.09 -20.18
CA LEU A 309 -16.69 5.49 -19.78
C LEU A 309 -18.06 5.84 -19.15
N VAL A 310 -19.15 5.43 -19.79
CA VAL A 310 -20.53 5.72 -19.37
C VAL A 310 -20.82 5.20 -17.96
N PHE A 311 -20.38 3.98 -17.65
CA PHE A 311 -20.60 3.40 -16.33
C PHE A 311 -19.45 3.68 -15.35
N GLY A 312 -18.22 3.69 -15.85
CA GLY A 312 -17.02 3.78 -15.02
C GLY A 312 -16.81 5.16 -14.42
N LEU A 313 -17.00 6.24 -15.19
CA LEU A 313 -16.75 7.60 -14.68
C LEU A 313 -17.75 8.01 -13.58
N PRO A 314 -19.09 7.93 -13.78
CA PRO A 314 -20.03 8.35 -12.74
C PRO A 314 -19.86 7.54 -11.45
N SER A 315 -19.76 6.21 -11.58
CA SER A 315 -19.58 5.31 -10.43
C SER A 315 -18.23 5.53 -9.74
N GLY A 316 -17.17 5.77 -10.52
CA GLY A 316 -15.84 6.09 -10.01
C GLY A 316 -15.81 7.41 -9.24
N LEU A 317 -16.55 8.43 -9.68
CA LEU A 317 -16.67 9.70 -8.95
C LEU A 317 -17.46 9.55 -7.64
N VAL A 318 -18.53 8.74 -7.63
CA VAL A 318 -19.23 8.38 -6.38
C VAL A 318 -18.27 7.68 -5.42
N LEU A 319 -17.52 6.70 -5.90
CA LEU A 319 -16.51 6.00 -5.12
C LEU A 319 -15.41 6.96 -4.62
N ALA A 320 -14.96 7.91 -5.44
CA ALA A 320 -13.96 8.91 -5.04
C ALA A 320 -14.46 9.79 -3.88
N VAL A 321 -15.73 10.20 -3.89
CA VAL A 321 -16.33 10.95 -2.78
C VAL A 321 -16.36 10.09 -1.51
N MET A 322 -16.85 8.85 -1.59
CA MET A 322 -16.86 7.93 -0.45
C MET A 322 -15.46 7.65 0.10
N ALA A 323 -14.48 7.48 -0.79
CA ALA A 323 -13.09 7.27 -0.47
C ALA A 323 -12.47 8.50 0.21
N ALA A 324 -12.84 9.71 -0.21
CA ALA A 324 -12.40 10.95 0.44
C ALA A 324 -12.93 11.07 1.87
N TYR A 325 -14.22 10.76 2.10
CA TYR A 325 -14.78 10.70 3.45
C TYR A 325 -14.09 9.65 4.31
N SER A 326 -13.90 8.45 3.76
CA SER A 326 -13.24 7.34 4.47
C SER A 326 -11.80 7.67 4.85
N GLY A 327 -11.03 8.22 3.90
CA GLY A 327 -9.64 8.64 4.14
C GLY A 327 -9.53 9.75 5.18
N SER A 328 -10.45 10.73 5.16
CA SER A 328 -10.51 11.78 6.18
C SER A 328 -10.89 11.22 7.55
N TRP A 329 -11.90 10.35 7.60
CA TRP A 329 -12.36 9.73 8.85
C TRP A 329 -11.27 8.89 9.52
N VAL A 330 -10.53 8.09 8.74
CA VAL A 330 -9.36 7.35 9.25
C VAL A 330 -8.29 8.31 9.76
N ALA A 331 -7.98 9.38 9.01
CA ALA A 331 -6.97 10.35 9.43
C ALA A 331 -7.35 11.08 10.74
N GLU A 332 -8.63 11.36 10.93
CA GLU A 332 -9.18 11.96 12.15
C GLU A 332 -9.19 10.97 13.32
N SER A 333 -9.54 9.71 13.06
CA SER A 333 -9.54 8.65 14.07
C SER A 333 -8.14 8.32 14.59
N LEU A 334 -7.12 8.52 13.77
CA LEU A 334 -5.72 8.40 14.20
C LEU A 334 -5.30 9.57 15.10
N LYS A 335 -5.75 10.80 14.80
CA LYS A 335 -5.40 11.97 15.62
C LYS A 335 -6.01 11.82 17.03
N PRO A 336 -5.28 12.18 18.10
CA PRO A 336 -5.87 12.18 19.43
C PRO A 336 -7.09 13.10 19.43
N LYS A 337 -8.20 12.66 20.01
CA LYS A 337 -9.29 13.58 20.37
C LYS A 337 -8.68 14.58 21.34
N THR A 338 -8.74 15.87 21.00
CA THR A 338 -8.45 16.94 21.95
C THR A 338 -9.51 16.85 23.03
N THR A 339 -9.21 16.17 24.14
CA THR A 339 -10.02 16.29 25.34
C THR A 339 -9.87 17.73 25.82
N VAL A 340 -11.00 18.38 26.07
CA VAL A 340 -11.11 19.78 26.50
C VAL A 340 -10.55 19.99 27.93
N ASP A 341 -10.03 18.95 28.56
CA ASP A 341 -9.61 18.96 29.97
C ASP A 341 -8.17 19.47 30.25
N ASP A 342 -7.47 20.02 29.24
CA ASP A 342 -6.15 20.67 29.42
C ASP A 342 -6.24 22.21 29.27
N ALA A 343 -7.38 22.83 29.66
CA ALA A 343 -7.56 24.28 29.71
C ALA A 343 -7.62 24.80 31.15
#